data_AF-A0A9N8WA04-F1
#
_entry.id   AF-A0A9N8WA04-F1
#
_cell.length_a   1.000
_cell.length_b   1.000
_cell.length_c   1.000
_cell.angle_alpha   90.00
_cell.angle_beta   90.00
_cell.angle_gamma   90.00
#
_symmetry.space_group_name_H-M   'P 1'
#
loop_
_entity.id
_entity.type
_entity.pdbx_description
1 polymer ?
#
loop_
_entity_poly.entity_id
_entity_poly.type
_entity_poly.pdbx_seq_one_letter_code
_entity_poly.pdbx_strand_id
1 'polypeptide(L)'
;MPTKQFQNPRILISRIMSVTLHTDLGDLKIEVFCEAVPKTAENFLALCASGYYDNNLFHRNIKGFIVQTGDPTGTGRGGNSIWGRRFPDEIKSSLKVGSELWMAMGAIRHNVRGIVSMANSGPDTNGSQFFITYAKLPHLDTKYTVFGKVIDGADSTLDAIEKVPNKVAGGDVDQYITLEKNNFSIMLYELCLLAVGWVLLGILS
;
A
#
# COMPACT_ATOMS: atom_id res chain seq x y z
N MET A 1 36.28 -36.33 -9.04
CA MET A 1 36.05 -35.22 -8.09
C MET A 1 34.97 -34.33 -8.66
N PRO A 2 33.80 -34.16 -8.03
CA PRO A 2 32.79 -33.25 -8.54
C PRO A 2 33.09 -31.83 -8.05
N THR A 3 33.23 -30.90 -8.99
CA THR A 3 33.31 -29.46 -8.77
C THR A 3 32.06 -28.99 -8.02
N LYS A 4 32.23 -28.49 -6.79
CA LYS A 4 31.16 -27.77 -6.08
C LYS A 4 30.82 -26.53 -6.89
N GLN A 5 29.67 -26.54 -7.57
CA GLN A 5 29.04 -25.31 -8.04
C GLN A 5 28.74 -24.46 -6.81
N PHE A 6 29.44 -23.35 -6.65
CA PHE A 6 29.04 -22.31 -5.70
C PHE A 6 27.71 -21.76 -6.18
N GLN A 7 26.62 -22.19 -5.53
CA GLN A 7 25.32 -21.55 -5.70
C GLN A 7 25.46 -20.12 -5.19
N ASN A 8 25.34 -19.18 -6.14
CA ASN A 8 25.37 -17.75 -5.91
C ASN A 8 24.37 -17.39 -4.79
N PRO A 9 24.79 -16.79 -3.65
CA PRO A 9 23.84 -16.37 -2.64
C PRO A 9 23.03 -15.23 -3.24
N ARG A 10 21.78 -15.52 -3.64
CA ARG A 10 20.78 -14.48 -3.82
C ARG A 10 20.61 -13.81 -2.47
N ILE A 11 21.38 -12.75 -2.23
CA ILE A 11 21.09 -11.78 -1.18
C ILE A 11 19.65 -11.34 -1.45
N LEU A 12 18.71 -11.83 -0.64
CA LEU A 12 17.33 -11.40 -0.65
C LEU A 12 17.30 -9.99 -0.09
N ILE A 13 17.72 -9.01 -0.90
CA ILE A 13 17.43 -7.61 -0.66
C ILE A 13 15.93 -7.48 -0.87
N SER A 14 15.15 -7.70 0.19
CA SER A 14 13.74 -7.37 0.18
C SER A 14 13.63 -5.86 0.05
N ARG A 15 13.32 -5.39 -1.16
CA ARG A 15 13.18 -3.97 -1.45
C ARG A 15 11.84 -3.52 -0.87
N ILE A 16 11.85 -3.12 0.40
CA ILE A 16 10.72 -2.45 1.01
C ILE A 16 10.61 -1.08 0.33
N MET A 17 9.50 -0.85 -0.37
CA MET A 17 9.18 0.45 -0.95
C MET A 17 8.08 1.09 -0.11
N SER A 18 8.22 2.39 0.13
CA SER A 18 7.19 3.18 0.80
C SER A 18 6.90 4.45 0.01
N VAL A 19 5.69 4.97 0.15
CA VAL A 19 5.22 6.21 -0.44
C VAL A 19 4.66 7.07 0.68
N THR A 20 5.00 8.36 0.68
CA THR A 20 4.32 9.34 1.53
C THR A 20 3.27 10.05 0.69
N LEU A 21 2.01 9.92 1.10
CA LEU A 21 0.91 10.73 0.59
C LEU A 21 0.89 12.03 1.39
N HIS A 22 1.11 13.15 0.72
CA HIS A 22 0.91 14.47 1.31
C HIS A 22 -0.58 14.81 1.22
N THR A 23 -1.19 15.21 2.33
CA THR A 23 -2.60 15.63 2.36
C THR A 23 -2.72 16.98 3.03
N ASP A 24 -3.84 17.68 2.81
CA ASP A 24 -4.20 18.91 3.50
C ASP A 24 -4.33 18.75 5.03
N LEU A 25 -4.45 17.51 5.52
CA LEU A 25 -4.52 17.18 6.94
C LEU A 25 -3.23 16.59 7.51
N GLY A 26 -2.16 16.55 6.71
CA GLY A 26 -0.85 16.00 7.08
C GLY A 26 -0.43 14.82 6.21
N ASP A 27 0.67 14.18 6.60
CA ASP A 27 1.28 13.12 5.79
C ASP A 27 0.78 11.72 6.19
N LEU A 28 0.64 10.82 5.22
CA LEU A 28 0.43 9.38 5.42
C LEU A 28 1.54 8.59 4.73
N LYS A 29 2.36 7.90 5.51
CA LYS A 29 3.39 7.01 4.93
C LYS A 29 2.87 5.59 4.81
N ILE A 30 2.91 5.05 3.60
CA ILE A 30 2.43 3.72 3.25
C ILE A 30 3.60 2.84 2.87
N GLU A 31 3.74 1.69 3.52
CA GLU A 31 4.57 0.57 3.05
C GLU A 31 3.82 -0.21 1.97
N VAL A 32 4.51 -0.53 0.86
CA VAL A 32 3.94 -1.23 -0.30
C VAL A 32 4.51 -2.66 -0.39
N PHE A 33 3.62 -3.65 -0.43
CA PHE A 33 3.95 -5.07 -0.41
C PHE A 33 4.37 -5.61 -1.79
N CYS A 34 5.48 -5.10 -2.31
CA CYS A 34 5.90 -5.29 -3.71
C CYS A 34 6.14 -6.77 -4.08
N GLU A 35 6.67 -7.58 -3.17
CA GLU A 35 6.87 -9.02 -3.41
C GLU A 35 5.55 -9.79 -3.40
N ALA A 36 4.59 -9.34 -2.62
CA ALA A 36 3.32 -10.00 -2.47
C ALA A 36 2.39 -9.72 -3.65
N VAL A 37 2.33 -8.47 -4.10
CA VAL A 37 1.39 -7.99 -5.11
C VAL A 37 2.12 -7.18 -6.18
N PRO A 38 3.00 -7.83 -6.97
CA PRO A 38 3.91 -7.12 -7.87
C PRO A 38 3.19 -6.25 -8.89
N LYS A 39 2.05 -6.69 -9.46
CA LYS A 39 1.32 -5.87 -10.44
C LYS A 39 0.64 -4.69 -9.77
N THR A 40 0.02 -4.91 -8.61
CA THR A 40 -0.67 -3.85 -7.87
C THR A 40 0.32 -2.80 -7.38
N ALA A 41 1.48 -3.23 -6.89
CA ALA A 41 2.57 -2.36 -6.48
C ALA A 41 3.14 -1.57 -7.65
N GLU A 42 3.44 -2.23 -8.79
CA GLU A 42 3.92 -1.55 -10.01
C GLU A 42 2.92 -0.49 -10.46
N ASN A 43 1.63 -0.83 -10.52
CA ASN A 43 0.57 0.10 -10.88
C ASN A 43 0.51 1.32 -9.94
N PHE A 44 0.43 1.07 -8.64
CA PHE A 44 0.32 2.14 -7.64
C PHE A 44 1.54 3.07 -7.68
N LEU A 45 2.75 2.50 -7.68
CA LEU A 45 4.00 3.27 -7.67
C LEU A 45 4.17 4.07 -8.97
N ALA A 46 3.86 3.48 -10.13
CA ALA A 46 3.95 4.17 -11.41
C ALA A 46 2.93 5.31 -11.52
N LEU A 47 1.69 5.10 -11.07
CA LEU A 47 0.66 6.15 -11.04
C LEU A 47 1.09 7.30 -10.12
N CYS A 48 1.56 6.98 -8.91
CA CYS A 48 2.14 7.99 -8.03
C CYS A 48 3.27 8.75 -8.78
N ALA A 49 4.19 8.06 -9.48
CA ALA A 49 5.39 8.68 -10.09
C ALA A 49 5.05 9.62 -11.25
N SER A 50 3.93 9.35 -11.92
CA SER A 50 3.39 10.19 -12.98
C SER A 50 2.63 11.42 -12.46
N GLY A 51 2.49 11.60 -11.15
CA GLY A 51 1.65 12.65 -10.56
C GLY A 51 0.14 12.38 -10.73
N TYR A 52 -0.26 11.14 -11.06
CA TYR A 52 -1.65 10.80 -11.35
C TYR A 52 -2.60 11.00 -10.15
N TYR A 53 -2.06 10.89 -8.94
CA TYR A 53 -2.81 11.09 -7.71
C TYR A 53 -2.78 12.54 -7.22
N ASP A 54 -2.02 13.43 -7.87
CA ASP A 54 -1.92 14.81 -7.45
C ASP A 54 -3.27 15.51 -7.62
N ASN A 55 -3.71 16.15 -6.55
CA ASN A 55 -5.00 16.80 -6.36
C ASN A 55 -6.22 15.85 -6.38
N ASN A 56 -6.02 14.53 -6.27
CA ASN A 56 -7.15 13.62 -6.15
C ASN A 56 -7.85 13.78 -4.80
N LEU A 57 -9.18 13.68 -4.83
CA LEU A 57 -10.03 13.81 -3.66
C LEU A 57 -10.22 12.45 -2.98
N PHE A 58 -10.24 12.46 -1.65
CA PHE A 58 -10.85 11.38 -0.87
C PHE A 58 -12.38 11.47 -0.99
N HIS A 59 -12.91 11.02 -2.12
CA HIS A 59 -14.30 11.19 -2.53
C HIS A 59 -15.31 10.34 -1.73
N ARG A 60 -14.86 9.42 -0.87
CA ARG A 60 -15.73 8.60 -0.01
C ARG A 60 -15.05 8.29 1.33
N ASN A 61 -15.57 8.86 2.43
CA ASN A 61 -14.95 8.75 3.76
C ASN A 61 -15.92 8.21 4.84
N ILE A 62 -16.07 6.91 4.98
CA ILE A 62 -17.03 6.33 5.94
C ILE A 62 -16.35 6.08 7.27
N LYS A 63 -16.68 6.90 8.28
CA LYS A 63 -16.20 6.76 9.66
C LYS A 63 -16.34 5.33 10.20
N GLY A 64 -15.30 4.81 10.82
CA GLY A 64 -15.23 3.45 11.35
C GLY A 64 -15.09 2.35 10.29
N PHE A 65 -15.09 2.70 9.00
CA PHE A 65 -15.00 1.77 7.89
C PHE A 65 -13.76 2.04 7.03
N ILE A 66 -13.85 2.91 6.03
CA ILE A 66 -12.78 3.16 5.06
C ILE A 66 -12.81 4.61 4.57
N VAL A 67 -11.65 5.09 4.13
CA VAL A 67 -11.54 6.26 3.26
C VAL A 67 -11.01 5.84 1.90
N GLN A 68 -11.63 6.32 0.83
CA GLN A 68 -11.35 5.92 -0.56
C GLN A 68 -10.99 7.14 -1.42
N THR A 69 -9.98 6.95 -2.26
CA THR A 69 -9.40 7.95 -3.16
C THR A 69 -8.92 7.29 -4.46
N GLY A 70 -8.16 8.02 -5.27
CA GLY A 70 -7.52 7.50 -6.48
C GLY A 70 -8.37 7.60 -7.74
N ASP A 71 -9.43 8.41 -7.72
CA ASP A 71 -10.22 8.79 -8.89
C ASP A 71 -9.93 10.26 -9.27
N PRO A 72 -9.22 10.54 -10.38
CA PRO A 72 -8.97 11.91 -10.83
C PRO A 72 -10.21 12.73 -11.15
N THR A 73 -11.34 12.07 -11.39
CA THR A 73 -12.61 12.76 -11.64
C THR A 73 -13.34 13.14 -10.36
N GLY A 74 -12.96 12.56 -9.21
CA GLY A 74 -13.67 12.72 -7.94
C GLY A 74 -15.07 12.09 -7.90
N THR A 75 -15.52 11.40 -8.96
CA THR A 75 -16.89 10.88 -9.06
C THR A 75 -17.10 9.53 -8.36
N GLY A 76 -16.01 8.83 -8.05
CA GLY A 76 -15.98 7.44 -7.59
C GLY A 76 -16.17 6.41 -8.68
N ARG A 77 -16.35 6.83 -9.94
CA ARG A 77 -16.57 5.94 -11.11
C ARG A 77 -15.41 5.96 -12.10
N GLY A 78 -14.50 6.91 -11.96
CA GLY A 78 -13.36 7.08 -12.86
C GLY A 78 -12.13 6.28 -12.41
N GLY A 79 -11.01 6.60 -13.04
CA GLY A 79 -9.72 6.02 -12.72
C GLY A 79 -9.35 4.79 -13.55
N ASN A 80 -8.12 4.78 -14.08
CA ASN A 80 -7.53 3.70 -14.85
C ASN A 80 -6.18 3.28 -14.29
N SER A 81 -5.77 2.04 -14.54
CA SER A 81 -4.42 1.60 -14.23
C SER A 81 -3.38 2.34 -15.09
N ILE A 82 -2.10 2.19 -14.73
CA ILE A 82 -0.98 2.69 -15.55
C ILE A 82 -0.99 2.12 -16.98
N TRP A 83 -1.61 0.96 -17.18
CA TRP A 83 -1.72 0.30 -18.50
C TRP A 83 -2.98 0.71 -19.29
N GLY A 84 -3.78 1.65 -18.80
CA GLY A 84 -5.00 2.13 -19.46
C GLY A 84 -6.14 1.11 -19.52
N ARG A 85 -6.04 -0.01 -18.78
CA ARG A 85 -7.06 -1.08 -18.72
C ARG A 85 -7.18 -1.66 -17.33
N ARG A 86 -8.25 -2.40 -17.04
CA ARG A 86 -8.39 -3.09 -15.75
C ARG A 86 -7.36 -4.21 -15.61
N PHE A 87 -6.95 -4.52 -14.38
CA PHE A 87 -5.99 -5.60 -14.11
C PHE A 87 -6.49 -6.57 -13.01
N PRO A 88 -5.99 -7.83 -13.03
CA PRO A 88 -6.45 -8.88 -12.12
C PRO A 88 -6.19 -8.60 -10.64
N ASP A 89 -6.95 -9.25 -9.78
CA ASP A 89 -6.71 -9.27 -8.34
C ASP A 89 -5.45 -10.10 -8.00
N GLU A 90 -4.72 -9.69 -6.96
CA GLU A 90 -3.57 -10.42 -6.41
C GLU A 90 -3.86 -10.90 -4.99
N ILE A 91 -5.01 -11.56 -4.84
CA ILE A 91 -5.47 -12.14 -3.58
C ILE A 91 -4.70 -13.44 -3.33
N LYS A 92 -3.79 -13.43 -2.35
CA LYS A 92 -3.09 -14.66 -1.94
C LYS A 92 -3.69 -15.18 -0.64
N SER A 93 -4.41 -16.30 -0.72
CA SER A 93 -4.96 -17.00 0.45
C SER A 93 -3.88 -17.59 1.36
N SER A 94 -2.65 -17.74 0.86
CA SER A 94 -1.54 -18.42 1.53
C SER A 94 -0.16 -17.86 1.13
N LEU A 95 0.08 -16.55 1.31
CA LEU A 95 1.45 -16.05 1.20
C LEU A 95 2.26 -16.34 2.46
N LYS A 96 3.22 -17.25 2.32
CA LYS A 96 4.53 -17.12 2.97
C LYS A 96 5.31 -16.08 2.15
N VAL A 97 5.18 -14.78 2.45
CA VAL A 97 6.18 -13.78 2.02
C VAL A 97 7.56 -14.17 2.65
N GLY A 98 8.67 -13.60 2.18
CA GLY A 98 10.03 -14.06 2.47
C GLY A 98 10.82 -13.20 3.44
N SER A 99 10.18 -12.37 4.28
CA SER A 99 10.90 -11.58 5.28
C SER A 99 10.36 -11.83 6.69
N GLU A 100 11.28 -12.08 7.63
CA GLU A 100 10.99 -12.58 8.97
C GLU A 100 10.14 -11.61 9.82
N LEU A 101 9.96 -10.36 9.37
CA LEU A 101 9.23 -9.33 10.12
C LEU A 101 7.71 -9.40 9.98
N TRP A 102 7.15 -9.77 8.81
CA TRP A 102 5.69 -9.90 8.63
C TRP A 102 5.23 -11.37 8.72
N MET A 103 6.14 -12.34 8.91
CA MET A 103 5.80 -13.76 9.14
C MET A 103 4.97 -13.99 10.41
N ALA A 104 5.03 -13.08 11.38
CA ALA A 104 4.19 -13.13 12.58
C ALA A 104 2.72 -12.69 12.31
N MET A 105 2.42 -12.11 11.14
CA MET A 105 1.12 -11.47 10.84
C MET A 105 0.20 -12.23 9.86
N GLY A 106 0.49 -13.50 9.56
CA GLY A 106 -0.50 -14.46 9.01
C GLY A 106 -1.44 -13.91 7.93
N ALA A 107 -1.00 -13.94 6.67
CA ALA A 107 -1.73 -13.52 5.47
C ALA A 107 -2.09 -12.03 5.40
N ILE A 108 -1.95 -11.46 4.19
CA ILE A 108 -2.28 -10.07 3.92
C ILE A 108 -3.82 -9.92 3.95
N ARG A 109 -4.32 -9.29 5.01
CA ARG A 109 -5.75 -9.23 5.37
C ARG A 109 -6.11 -7.88 5.96
N HIS A 110 -7.40 -7.55 5.97
CA HIS A 110 -7.94 -6.36 6.61
C HIS A 110 -8.11 -6.58 8.12
N ASN A 111 -7.02 -6.92 8.82
CA ASN A 111 -7.04 -7.35 10.22
C ASN A 111 -6.81 -6.20 11.22
N VAL A 112 -6.37 -5.03 10.76
CA VAL A 112 -6.04 -3.85 11.57
C VAL A 112 -6.45 -2.56 10.87
N ARG A 113 -6.40 -1.44 11.59
CA ARG A 113 -6.47 -0.08 11.03
C ARG A 113 -5.27 0.19 10.11
N GLY A 114 -5.48 1.00 9.07
CA GLY A 114 -4.42 1.45 8.17
C GLY A 114 -4.06 0.46 7.06
N ILE A 115 -4.87 -0.57 6.81
CA ILE A 115 -4.65 -1.49 5.68
C ILE A 115 -5.05 -0.79 4.37
N VAL A 116 -4.19 -0.88 3.36
CA VAL A 116 -4.36 -0.22 2.06
C VAL A 116 -4.68 -1.26 0.99
N SER A 117 -5.80 -1.09 0.30
CA SER A 117 -6.34 -2.05 -0.65
C SER A 117 -6.91 -1.40 -1.90
N MET A 118 -6.87 -2.11 -3.02
CA MET A 118 -7.50 -1.64 -4.27
C MET A 118 -9.01 -1.61 -4.13
N ALA A 119 -9.64 -0.54 -4.64
CA ALA A 119 -11.07 -0.53 -4.90
C ALA A 119 -11.33 -1.13 -6.28
N ASN A 120 -12.40 -1.92 -6.39
CA ASN A 120 -12.80 -2.59 -7.64
C ASN A 120 -14.33 -2.56 -7.80
N SER A 121 -14.82 -2.97 -8.96
CA SER A 121 -16.25 -3.10 -9.29
C SER A 121 -16.62 -4.57 -9.57
N GLY A 122 -15.96 -5.49 -8.88
CA GLY A 122 -16.03 -6.94 -9.12
C GLY A 122 -14.65 -7.56 -9.35
N PRO A 123 -14.58 -8.90 -9.45
CA PRO A 123 -13.32 -9.61 -9.64
C PRO A 123 -12.51 -9.08 -10.82
N ASP A 124 -11.20 -8.92 -10.65
CA ASP A 124 -10.24 -8.55 -11.70
C ASP A 124 -10.49 -7.19 -12.36
N THR A 125 -11.10 -6.25 -11.63
CA THR A 125 -11.42 -4.90 -12.14
C THR A 125 -10.62 -3.77 -11.49
N ASN A 126 -9.38 -4.05 -11.07
CA ASN A 126 -8.51 -3.05 -10.46
C ASN A 126 -8.14 -1.94 -11.45
N GLY A 127 -8.10 -0.69 -10.97
CA GLY A 127 -7.74 0.50 -11.76
C GLY A 127 -6.74 1.37 -10.99
N SER A 128 -7.12 2.62 -10.68
CA SER A 128 -6.30 3.51 -9.84
C SER A 128 -6.86 3.73 -8.44
N GLN A 129 -8.15 3.46 -8.22
CA GLN A 129 -8.79 3.73 -6.94
C GLN A 129 -8.34 2.76 -5.86
N PHE A 130 -8.12 3.27 -4.66
CA PHE A 130 -7.74 2.50 -3.48
C PHE A 130 -8.41 3.08 -2.23
N PHE A 131 -8.41 2.30 -1.16
CA PHE A 131 -8.93 2.71 0.14
C PHE A 131 -7.98 2.34 1.28
N ILE A 132 -8.10 3.08 2.37
CA ILE A 132 -7.41 2.84 3.64
C ILE A 132 -8.46 2.50 4.70
N THR A 133 -8.26 1.43 5.46
CA THR A 133 -9.20 1.00 6.50
C THR A 133 -9.04 1.80 7.78
N TYR A 134 -10.16 2.12 8.43
CA TYR A 134 -10.18 2.69 9.78
C TYR A 134 -10.24 1.62 10.89
N ALA A 135 -10.63 0.39 10.54
CA ALA A 135 -10.80 -0.70 11.48
C ALA A 135 -10.46 -2.06 10.85
N LYS A 136 -10.57 -3.11 11.64
CA LYS A 136 -10.53 -4.51 11.18
C LYS A 136 -11.80 -4.84 10.38
N LEU A 137 -11.64 -5.26 9.12
CA LEU A 137 -12.72 -5.49 8.16
C LEU A 137 -12.59 -6.85 7.43
N PRO A 138 -12.67 -7.99 8.14
CA PRO A 138 -12.39 -9.31 7.57
C PRO A 138 -13.36 -9.72 6.44
N HIS A 139 -14.53 -9.09 6.34
CA HIS A 139 -15.48 -9.34 5.27
C HIS A 139 -15.04 -8.80 3.89
N LEU A 140 -13.98 -7.98 3.87
CA LEU A 140 -13.31 -7.49 2.66
C LEU A 140 -12.16 -8.41 2.21
N ASP A 141 -11.72 -9.32 3.08
CA ASP A 141 -10.71 -10.31 2.72
C ASP A 141 -11.21 -11.12 1.52
N THR A 142 -10.29 -11.50 0.64
CA THR A 142 -10.56 -12.24 -0.61
C THR A 142 -11.42 -11.52 -1.65
N LYS A 143 -11.81 -10.27 -1.43
CA LYS A 143 -12.57 -9.46 -2.39
C LYS A 143 -11.76 -8.29 -2.95
N TYR A 144 -10.82 -7.80 -2.16
CA TYR A 144 -9.99 -6.65 -2.52
C TYR A 144 -8.53 -7.01 -2.33
N THR A 145 -7.70 -6.61 -3.30
CA THR A 145 -6.26 -6.81 -3.25
C THR A 145 -5.67 -5.87 -2.22
N VAL A 146 -5.19 -6.42 -1.11
CA VAL A 146 -4.43 -5.67 -0.10
C VAL A 146 -2.99 -5.53 -0.59
N PHE A 147 -2.51 -4.29 -0.69
CA PHE A 147 -1.18 -4.01 -1.27
C PHE A 147 -0.27 -3.16 -0.40
N GLY A 148 -0.76 -2.65 0.72
CA GLY A 148 0.09 -1.89 1.62
C GLY A 148 -0.52 -1.69 3.00
N LYS A 149 0.22 -0.96 3.82
CA LYS A 149 -0.19 -0.56 5.16
C LYS A 149 0.37 0.82 5.50
N VAL A 150 -0.42 1.64 6.15
CA VAL A 150 0.03 2.90 6.77
C VAL A 150 1.00 2.56 7.92
N ILE A 151 2.23 3.03 7.80
CA ILE A 151 3.31 2.84 8.77
C ILE A 151 3.63 4.13 9.54
N ASP A 152 3.18 5.29 9.05
CA ASP A 152 3.25 6.57 9.76
C ASP A 152 2.02 7.43 9.41
N GLY A 153 1.52 8.20 10.37
CA GLY A 153 0.32 9.02 10.22
C GLY A 153 -1.02 8.32 10.54
N ALA A 154 -1.00 7.08 11.03
CA ALA A 154 -2.22 6.31 11.32
C ALA A 154 -3.05 6.83 12.50
N ASP A 155 -2.39 7.37 13.54
CA ASP A 155 -3.02 7.91 14.75
C ASP A 155 -3.08 9.46 14.76
N SER A 156 -2.65 10.10 13.66
CA SER A 156 -2.66 11.56 13.49
C SER A 156 -3.45 11.95 12.25
N THR A 157 -2.85 11.84 11.07
CA THR A 157 -3.44 12.23 9.79
C THR A 157 -4.68 11.40 9.47
N LEU A 158 -4.60 10.06 9.57
CA LEU A 158 -5.74 9.18 9.29
C LEU A 158 -6.89 9.41 10.28
N ASP A 159 -6.57 9.71 11.54
CA ASP A 159 -7.54 10.12 12.56
C ASP A 159 -8.21 11.47 12.25
N ALA A 160 -7.47 12.43 11.70
CA ALA A 160 -8.00 13.70 11.25
C ALA A 160 -8.95 13.50 10.05
N ILE A 161 -8.53 12.73 9.05
CA ILE A 161 -9.35 12.36 7.88
C ILE A 161 -10.65 11.69 8.34
N GLU A 162 -10.61 10.75 9.30
CA GLU A 162 -11.80 10.05 9.79
C GLU A 162 -12.85 10.97 10.45
N LYS A 163 -12.41 12.09 11.03
CA LYS A 163 -13.28 13.06 11.71
C LYS A 163 -13.96 14.02 10.74
N VAL A 164 -13.51 14.10 9.48
CA VAL A 164 -14.11 14.97 8.47
C VAL A 164 -15.51 14.46 8.11
N PRO A 165 -16.56 15.28 8.26
CA PRO A 165 -17.92 14.89 7.90
C PRO A 165 -18.04 14.56 6.41
N ASN A 166 -18.70 13.44 6.08
CA ASN A 166 -19.10 13.14 4.70
C ASN A 166 -20.22 14.08 4.23
N LYS A 167 -20.33 14.24 2.90
CA LYS A 167 -21.58 14.67 2.25
C LYS A 167 -22.76 13.87 2.80
N VAL A 168 -23.60 14.52 3.58
CA VAL A 168 -24.95 14.04 3.87
C VAL A 168 -25.75 14.26 2.59
N ALA A 169 -26.51 13.26 2.14
CA ALA A 169 -27.38 13.42 0.97
C ALA A 169 -28.30 14.64 1.18
N GLY A 170 -28.06 15.73 0.45
CA GLY A 170 -28.83 16.97 0.51
C GLY A 170 -28.22 18.14 1.31
N GLY A 171 -26.96 18.06 1.76
CA GLY A 171 -26.27 19.18 2.44
C GLY A 171 -24.97 19.60 1.76
N ASP A 172 -24.73 20.92 1.70
CA ASP A 172 -23.46 21.53 1.30
C ASP A 172 -22.38 21.19 2.35
N VAL A 173 -21.67 20.08 2.15
CA VAL A 173 -20.43 19.83 2.87
C VAL A 173 -19.36 19.47 1.84
N ASP A 174 -18.74 20.50 1.29
CA ASP A 174 -17.63 20.42 0.35
C ASP A 174 -16.29 20.49 1.11
N GLN A 175 -16.07 19.57 2.06
CA GLN A 175 -14.74 19.34 2.62
C GLN A 175 -14.09 18.18 1.88
N TYR A 176 -13.27 18.52 0.90
CA TYR A 176 -12.51 17.57 0.10
C TYR A 176 -11.07 17.51 0.60
N ILE A 177 -10.70 16.38 1.16
CA ILE A 177 -9.30 16.09 1.50
C ILE A 177 -8.59 15.80 0.18
N THR A 178 -7.48 16.47 -0.05
CA THR A 178 -6.78 16.46 -1.34
C THR A 178 -5.40 15.84 -1.16
N LEU A 179 -5.02 14.96 -2.08
CA LEU A 179 -3.64 14.49 -2.18
C LEU A 179 -2.77 15.60 -2.78
N GLU A 180 -1.88 16.19 -2.00
CA GLU A 180 -0.89 17.15 -2.50
C GLU A 180 0.22 16.42 -3.28
N LYS A 181 1.04 17.18 -4.01
CA LYS A 181 2.09 16.65 -4.88
C LYS A 181 2.95 15.61 -4.16
N ASN A 182 2.96 14.39 -4.69
CA ASN A 182 3.73 13.30 -4.11
C ASN A 182 5.23 13.49 -4.39
N ASN A 183 5.99 13.91 -3.38
CA ASN A 183 7.45 13.86 -3.45
C ASN A 183 7.90 12.43 -3.10
N PHE A 184 8.36 11.70 -4.11
CA PHE A 184 8.88 10.36 -3.91
C PHE A 184 10.16 10.37 -3.10
N SER A 185 10.09 9.84 -1.89
CA SER A 185 11.26 9.37 -1.16
C SER A 185 11.25 7.84 -1.15
N ILE A 186 11.94 7.23 -2.11
CA ILE A 186 12.20 5.79 -2.08
C ILE A 186 13.25 5.54 -1.00
N MET A 187 12.80 5.28 0.23
CA MET A 187 13.69 4.79 1.28
C MET A 187 13.92 3.30 1.09
N LEU A 188 15.07 2.95 0.51
CA LEU A 188 15.59 1.59 0.53
C LEU A 188 16.10 1.31 1.95
N TYR A 189 15.36 0.52 2.72
CA TYR A 189 15.86 -0.01 3.98
C TYR A 189 16.81 -1.18 3.68
N GLU A 190 18.12 -0.89 3.63
CA GLU A 190 19.17 -1.90 3.68
C GLU A 190 19.19 -2.49 5.10
N LEU A 191 18.46 -3.58 5.34
CA LEU A 191 18.61 -4.39 6.56
C LEU A 191 19.92 -5.18 6.48
N CYS A 192 21.06 -4.47 6.62
CA CYS A 192 22.39 -5.04 6.73
C CYS A 192 22.71 -5.43 8.18
N LEU A 193 21.89 -6.30 8.76
CA LEU A 193 22.14 -6.92 10.08
C LEU A 193 21.63 -8.35 9.97
N LEU A 194 22.40 -9.27 9.38
CA LEU A 194 22.95 -10.43 10.11
C LEU A 194 24.13 -11.12 9.38
N ALA A 195 24.56 -10.63 8.22
CA ALA A 195 25.64 -11.27 7.45
C ALA A 195 27.06 -10.83 7.87
N VAL A 196 27.22 -9.68 8.53
CA VAL A 196 28.55 -9.16 8.93
C VAL A 196 29.09 -9.85 10.20
N GLY A 197 28.23 -10.51 10.98
CA GLY A 197 28.63 -11.24 12.18
C GLY A 197 29.41 -12.54 11.91
N TRP A 198 29.22 -13.17 10.74
CA TRP A 198 29.90 -14.42 10.40
C TRP A 198 31.24 -14.21 9.69
N VAL A 199 31.43 -13.06 9.02
CA VAL A 199 32.72 -12.74 8.37
C VAL A 199 33.79 -12.36 9.39
N LEU A 200 33.41 -11.75 10.52
CA LEU A 200 34.34 -11.37 11.59
C LEU A 200 34.74 -12.56 12.50
N LEU A 201 33.92 -13.60 12.61
CA LEU A 201 34.25 -14.81 13.37
C LEU A 201 35.10 -15.83 12.60
N GLY A 202 35.23 -15.70 11.27
CA GLY A 202 36.04 -16.58 10.43
C GLY A 202 37.46 -16.09 10.13
N ILE A 203 37.88 -14.94 10.68
CA ILE A 203 39.22 -14.35 10.48
C ILE A 203 40.12 -14.50 11.72
N LEU A 204 39.60 -15.11 12.81
CA LEU A 204 40.32 -15.30 14.07
C LEU A 204 40.49 -16.77 14.50
N SER A 205 40.47 -17.73 13.57
CA SER A 205 40.88 -19.13 13.82
C SER A 205 42.20 -19.47 13.14
#